data_AF-A0A2K4AF63-F1
#
_entry.id   AF-A0A2K4AF63-F1
#
_cell.length_a   1.000
_cell.length_b   1.000
_cell.length_c   1.000
_cell.angle_alpha   90.00
_cell.angle_beta   90.00
_cell.angle_gamma   90.00
#
_symmetry.space_group_name_H-M   'P 1'
#
loop_
_entity.id
_entity.type
_entity.pdbx_description
1 polymer ?
#
loop_
_entity_poly.entity_id
_entity_poly.type
_entity_poly.pdbx_seq_one_letter_code
_entity_poly.pdbx_strand_id
1 'polypeptide(L)'
;MGKIRGLKRKFGNSLRDYKAYLTHYNGYIELYVPQVTYKENTIHGYSASKFLVKNTIKNMPSGANYIYIFDENNTLNNHVIITNEKEELNLGLIKDQNGTKPVYIKNLEKNYNLKFERHLASWEMKEIEYLHLEDEDKEDILYIEKEDDKVIAITNILWTCSGFNDI
;
A
#
# COMPACT_ATOMS: atom_id res chain seq x y z
N MET A 1 -6.70 -28.49 -10.65
CA MET A 1 -6.17 -28.42 -9.26
C MET A 1 -4.82 -27.70 -9.10
N GLY A 2 -3.98 -27.52 -10.14
CA GLY A 2 -2.64 -26.91 -10.01
C GLY A 2 -2.60 -25.43 -9.57
N LYS A 3 -3.54 -24.60 -10.02
CA LYS A 3 -3.60 -23.15 -9.68
C LYS A 3 -3.73 -22.90 -8.17
N ILE A 4 -4.56 -23.69 -7.48
CA ILE A 4 -4.76 -23.58 -6.02
C ILE A 4 -3.50 -24.02 -5.25
N ARG A 5 -2.83 -25.09 -5.70
CA ARG A 5 -1.59 -25.58 -5.06
C ARG A 5 -0.45 -24.57 -5.18
N GLY A 6 -0.30 -23.93 -6.36
CA GLY A 6 0.68 -22.86 -6.58
C GLY A 6 0.43 -21.64 -5.68
N LEU A 7 -0.84 -21.27 -5.49
CA LEU A 7 -1.23 -20.18 -4.59
C LEU A 7 -0.90 -20.49 -3.13
N LYS A 8 -1.28 -21.66 -2.63
CA LYS A 8 -0.94 -22.10 -1.26
C LYS A 8 0.55 -21.99 -0.98
N ARG A 9 1.40 -22.40 -1.93
CA ARG A 9 2.86 -22.32 -1.79
C ARG A 9 3.34 -20.87 -1.73
N LYS A 10 2.87 -19.99 -2.62
CA LYS A 10 3.21 -18.56 -2.59
C LYS A 10 2.85 -17.92 -1.24
N PHE A 11 1.63 -18.16 -0.75
CA PHE A 11 1.18 -17.64 0.54
C PHE A 11 1.95 -18.21 1.74
N GLY A 12 2.24 -19.51 1.73
CA GLY A 12 3.02 -20.15 2.79
C GLY A 12 4.45 -19.63 2.86
N ASN A 13 5.05 -19.31 1.70
CA ASN A 13 6.36 -18.67 1.64
C ASN A 13 6.28 -17.25 2.17
N SER A 14 5.35 -16.42 1.66
CA SER A 14 5.17 -15.05 2.16
C SER A 14 4.97 -15.03 3.67
N LEU A 15 4.11 -15.88 4.25
CA LEU A 15 3.91 -15.93 5.71
C LEU A 15 5.19 -16.27 6.47
N ARG A 16 6.00 -17.20 5.94
CA ARG A 16 7.27 -17.57 6.56
C ARG A 16 8.25 -16.41 6.52
N ASP A 17 8.32 -15.73 5.38
CA ASP A 17 9.15 -14.55 5.19
C ASP A 17 8.70 -13.45 6.16
N TYR A 18 7.40 -13.16 6.24
CA TYR A 18 6.79 -12.26 7.22
C TYR A 18 7.25 -12.53 8.64
N LYS A 19 7.13 -13.80 9.09
CA LYS A 19 7.54 -14.16 10.45
C LYS A 19 9.03 -14.01 10.67
N ALA A 20 9.85 -14.43 9.71
CA ALA A 20 11.29 -14.31 9.81
C ALA A 20 11.71 -12.84 9.92
N TYR A 21 11.14 -11.98 9.07
CA TYR A 21 11.38 -10.55 9.05
C TYR A 21 10.97 -9.86 10.36
N LEU A 22 9.77 -10.16 10.87
CA LEU A 22 9.29 -9.59 12.13
C LEU A 22 10.07 -10.10 13.35
N THR A 23 10.59 -11.33 13.32
CA THR A 23 11.44 -11.87 14.40
C THR A 23 12.76 -11.12 14.52
N HIS A 24 13.28 -10.57 13.41
CA HIS A 24 14.53 -9.81 13.37
C HIS A 24 14.29 -8.30 13.25
N TYR A 25 13.10 -7.83 13.65
CA TYR A 25 12.76 -6.42 13.61
C TYR A 25 13.76 -5.59 14.43
N ASN A 26 14.39 -4.62 13.78
CA ASN A 26 15.44 -3.77 14.35
C ASN A 26 15.07 -2.28 14.33
N GLY A 27 13.77 -1.96 14.25
CA GLY A 27 13.26 -0.59 14.30
C GLY A 27 12.67 -0.09 12.98
N TYR A 28 12.96 -0.74 11.85
CA TYR A 28 12.33 -0.47 10.56
C TYR A 28 12.16 -1.76 9.76
N ILE A 29 11.02 -1.92 9.09
CA ILE A 29 10.85 -2.97 8.12
C ILE A 29 9.78 -2.63 7.08
N GLU A 30 10.07 -2.94 5.82
CA GLU A 30 9.13 -2.87 4.72
C GLU A 30 8.81 -4.28 4.24
N LEU A 31 7.53 -4.62 4.20
CA LEU A 31 7.06 -5.95 3.86
C LEU A 31 6.08 -5.87 2.72
N TYR A 32 6.37 -6.60 1.65
CA TYR A 32 5.44 -6.78 0.57
C TYR A 32 4.22 -7.59 1.05
N VAL A 33 3.02 -7.01 0.94
CA VAL A 33 1.74 -7.63 1.27
C VAL A 33 1.11 -8.11 -0.04
N PRO A 34 1.08 -9.43 -0.31
CA PRO A 34 0.35 -9.94 -1.46
C PRO A 34 -1.13 -9.53 -1.36
N GLN A 35 -1.63 -8.69 -2.29
CA GLN A 35 -3.06 -8.38 -2.32
C GLN A 35 -3.86 -9.63 -2.72
N VAL A 36 -4.73 -10.04 -1.82
CA VAL A 36 -6.22 -10.01 -1.87
C VAL A 36 -6.96 -9.87 -3.23
N THR A 37 -6.33 -9.70 -4.40
CA THR A 37 -7.09 -9.68 -5.68
C THR A 37 -7.59 -11.06 -6.10
N TYR A 38 -7.16 -12.12 -5.41
CA TYR A 38 -7.79 -13.42 -5.58
C TYR A 38 -9.21 -13.37 -5.02
N LYS A 39 -10.21 -13.41 -5.93
CA LYS A 39 -11.60 -13.88 -5.66
C LYS A 39 -11.56 -14.79 -4.44
N GLU A 40 -12.29 -14.46 -3.37
CA GLU A 40 -12.25 -15.13 -2.07
C GLU A 40 -12.00 -16.64 -2.22
N ASN A 41 -10.72 -17.03 -2.18
CA ASN A 41 -10.34 -18.42 -2.36
C ASN A 41 -10.19 -18.99 -0.97
N THR A 42 -11.08 -19.91 -0.62
CA THR A 42 -11.04 -20.64 0.64
C THR A 42 -9.85 -21.60 0.61
N ILE A 43 -8.86 -21.35 1.46
CA ILE A 43 -7.73 -22.23 1.70
C ILE A 43 -7.87 -22.73 3.14
N HIS A 44 -8.18 -24.02 3.31
CA HIS A 44 -8.26 -24.67 4.63
C HIS A 44 -9.10 -23.89 5.66
N GLY A 45 -10.31 -23.46 5.29
CA GLY A 45 -11.24 -22.78 6.20
C GLY A 45 -11.04 -21.26 6.35
N TYR A 46 -10.01 -20.66 5.75
CA TYR A 46 -9.79 -19.20 5.73
C TYR A 46 -9.75 -18.68 4.30
N SER A 47 -10.28 -17.48 4.04
CA SER A 47 -10.04 -16.82 2.76
C SER A 47 -8.60 -16.29 2.74
N ALA A 48 -7.87 -16.55 1.65
CA ALA A 48 -6.45 -16.18 1.51
C ALA A 48 -6.21 -14.68 1.79
N SER A 49 -7.13 -13.85 1.34
CA SER A 49 -7.13 -12.41 1.57
C SER A 49 -7.20 -12.04 3.05
N LYS A 50 -8.03 -12.77 3.80
CA LYS A 50 -8.22 -12.50 5.22
C LYS A 50 -7.06 -13.00 6.07
N PHE A 51 -6.37 -14.03 5.60
CA PHE A 51 -5.29 -14.67 6.34
C PHE A 51 -4.06 -13.76 6.47
N LEU A 52 -3.58 -13.16 5.37
CA LEU A 52 -2.37 -12.34 5.43
C LEU A 52 -2.56 -11.07 6.24
N VAL A 53 -3.60 -10.27 5.98
CA VAL A 53 -3.89 -9.04 6.73
C VAL A 53 -4.01 -9.34 8.23
N LYS A 54 -4.71 -10.41 8.61
CA LYS A 54 -4.80 -10.84 10.03
C LYS A 54 -3.44 -11.20 10.61
N ASN A 55 -2.60 -11.91 9.86
CA ASN A 55 -1.29 -12.29 10.37
C ASN A 55 -0.36 -11.08 10.47
N THR A 56 -0.40 -10.15 9.52
CA THR A 56 0.39 -8.91 9.60
C THR A 56 -0.02 -8.09 10.83
N ILE A 57 -1.32 -7.87 11.06
CA ILE A 57 -1.82 -7.14 12.24
C ILE A 57 -1.45 -7.88 13.54
N LYS A 58 -1.67 -9.21 13.61
CA LYS A 58 -1.45 -9.99 14.84
C LYS A 58 0.01 -10.19 15.22
N ASN A 59 0.93 -10.13 14.27
CA ASN A 59 2.36 -10.37 14.52
C ASN A 59 3.16 -9.06 14.51
N MET A 60 2.49 -7.91 14.41
CA MET A 60 3.16 -6.62 14.45
C MET A 60 3.87 -6.43 15.79
N PRO A 61 5.09 -5.88 15.83
CA PRO A 61 5.80 -5.63 17.07
C PRO A 61 4.98 -4.68 17.96
N SER A 62 4.97 -4.93 19.26
CA SER A 62 4.34 -4.03 20.23
C SER A 62 5.08 -2.69 20.24
N GLY A 63 4.34 -1.59 20.29
CA GLY A 63 4.89 -0.23 20.30
C GLY A 63 5.42 0.26 18.94
N ALA A 64 5.18 -0.48 17.85
CA ALA A 64 5.55 -0.04 16.51
C ALA A 64 4.42 0.75 15.82
N ASN A 65 4.81 1.76 15.06
CA ASN A 65 3.95 2.43 14.09
C ASN A 65 3.90 1.62 12.79
N TYR A 66 2.83 1.76 12.03
CA TYR A 66 2.73 1.17 10.70
C TYR A 66 1.96 2.02 9.70
N ILE A 67 2.22 1.80 8.42
CA ILE A 67 1.38 2.25 7.31
C ILE A 67 1.21 1.11 6.30
N TYR A 68 -0.04 0.79 5.98
CA TYR A 68 -0.40 0.00 4.81
C TYR A 68 -0.47 0.91 3.59
N ILE A 69 0.11 0.46 2.48
CA ILE A 69 0.12 1.17 1.20
C ILE A 69 -0.42 0.23 0.14
N PHE A 70 -1.52 0.62 -0.51
CA PHE A 70 -2.09 -0.10 -1.64
C PHE A 70 -2.02 0.77 -2.88
N ASP A 71 -1.33 0.29 -3.91
CA ASP A 71 -1.28 0.95 -5.22
C ASP A 71 -2.59 0.72 -5.98
N GLU A 72 -3.29 1.81 -6.32
CA GLU A 72 -4.57 1.76 -7.03
C GLU A 72 -4.38 1.27 -8.47
N ASN A 73 -3.28 1.64 -9.12
CA ASN A 73 -2.96 1.30 -10.50
C ASN A 73 -2.39 -0.12 -10.61
N ASN A 74 -1.56 -0.50 -9.64
CA ASN A 74 -1.02 -1.86 -9.54
C ASN A 74 -1.48 -2.53 -8.26
N THR A 75 -2.71 -3.03 -8.28
CA THR A 75 -3.31 -3.71 -7.13
C THR A 75 -2.49 -4.88 -6.56
N LEU A 76 -1.50 -5.43 -7.26
CA LEU A 76 -0.60 -6.44 -6.70
C LEU A 76 0.57 -5.83 -5.92
N ASN A 77 0.90 -4.57 -6.11
CA ASN A 77 2.02 -3.89 -5.48
C ASN A 77 1.57 -3.22 -4.18
N ASN A 78 1.64 -3.94 -3.06
CA ASN A 78 1.18 -3.41 -1.77
C ASN A 78 2.17 -3.75 -0.70
N HIS A 79 2.29 -2.86 0.26
CA HIS A 79 3.32 -2.90 1.26
C HIS A 79 2.75 -2.55 2.61
N VAL A 80 3.43 -3.03 3.64
CA VAL A 80 3.32 -2.47 4.98
C VAL A 80 4.70 -2.02 5.41
N ILE A 81 4.81 -0.76 5.79
CA ILE A 81 6.00 -0.25 6.47
C ILE A 81 5.69 -0.26 7.96
N ILE A 82 6.63 -0.77 8.75
CA ILE A 82 6.54 -0.86 10.21
C ILE A 82 7.80 -0.23 10.77
N THR A 83 7.65 0.67 11.73
CA THR A 83 8.77 1.45 12.26
C THR A 83 8.52 1.90 13.70
N ASN A 84 9.59 2.09 14.47
CA ASN A 84 9.52 2.71 15.79
C ASN A 84 9.33 4.23 15.69
N GLU A 85 9.70 4.84 14.56
CA GLU A 85 9.70 6.28 14.35
C GLU A 85 8.51 6.69 13.48
N LYS A 86 7.58 7.47 14.04
CA LYS A 86 6.36 7.86 13.33
C LYS A 86 6.66 8.74 12.11
N GLU A 87 7.74 9.51 12.18
CA GLU A 87 8.23 10.40 11.16
C GLU A 87 8.60 9.66 9.87
N GLU A 88 9.09 8.42 9.98
CA GLU A 88 9.40 7.57 8.82
C GLU A 88 8.16 7.14 8.03
N LEU A 89 6.96 7.30 8.60
CA LEU A 89 5.69 7.09 7.89
C LEU A 89 5.21 8.32 7.11
N ASN A 90 5.93 9.45 7.20
CA ASN A 90 5.63 10.63 6.40
C ASN A 90 6.22 10.50 4.99
N LEU A 91 5.46 9.88 4.10
CA LEU A 91 5.86 9.59 2.72
C LEU A 91 5.74 10.79 1.76
N GLY A 92 5.47 12.00 2.27
CA GLY A 92 5.34 13.20 1.43
C GLY A 92 4.14 13.17 0.47
N LEU A 93 3.12 12.36 0.76
CA LEU A 93 1.98 12.15 -0.13
C LEU A 93 0.94 13.26 0.00
N ILE A 94 0.32 13.65 -1.12
CA ILE A 94 -0.76 14.64 -1.14
C ILE A 94 -2.09 13.93 -0.93
N LYS A 95 -2.86 14.36 0.08
CA LYS A 95 -4.18 13.78 0.34
C LYS A 95 -5.16 14.16 -0.78
N ASP A 96 -5.84 13.17 -1.33
CA ASP A 96 -6.89 13.37 -2.32
C ASP A 96 -8.26 12.95 -1.77
N GLN A 97 -9.26 13.81 -1.98
CA GLN A 97 -10.64 13.60 -1.53
C GLN A 97 -11.57 13.17 -2.67
N ASN A 98 -11.10 13.20 -3.92
CA ASN A 98 -11.95 13.09 -5.10
C ASN A 98 -12.10 11.65 -5.64
N GLY A 99 -11.51 10.66 -4.98
CA GLY A 99 -11.58 9.25 -5.40
C GLY A 99 -12.76 8.45 -4.81
N THR A 100 -13.44 7.70 -5.66
CA THR A 100 -14.40 6.68 -5.19
C THR A 100 -13.65 5.50 -4.59
N LYS A 101 -13.81 5.28 -3.28
CA LYS A 101 -13.19 4.16 -2.59
C LYS A 101 -13.57 2.80 -3.22
N PRO A 102 -12.60 2.02 -3.73
CA PRO A 102 -12.87 0.71 -4.31
C PRO A 102 -13.51 -0.27 -3.34
N VAL A 103 -14.31 -1.23 -3.85
CA VAL A 103 -15.01 -2.23 -3.04
C VAL A 103 -14.05 -3.06 -2.18
N TYR A 104 -12.86 -3.39 -2.69
CA TYR A 104 -11.87 -4.16 -1.93
C TYR A 104 -11.34 -3.39 -0.72
N ILE A 105 -11.09 -2.07 -0.84
CA ILE A 105 -10.72 -1.21 0.29
C ILE A 105 -11.86 -1.15 1.31
N LYS A 106 -13.11 -0.91 0.88
CA LYS A 106 -14.29 -0.90 1.78
C LYS A 106 -14.42 -2.21 2.56
N ASN A 107 -14.16 -3.34 1.91
CA ASN A 107 -14.18 -4.65 2.55
C ASN A 107 -13.05 -4.82 3.58
N LEU A 108 -11.86 -4.29 3.32
CA LEU A 108 -10.76 -4.29 4.30
C LEU A 108 -11.12 -3.47 5.53
N GLU A 109 -11.63 -2.24 5.34
CA GLU A 109 -12.07 -1.37 6.44
C GLU A 109 -13.09 -2.07 7.34
N LYS A 110 -14.16 -2.63 6.73
CA LYS A 110 -15.23 -3.33 7.46
C LYS A 110 -14.75 -4.57 8.21
N ASN A 111 -13.85 -5.35 7.61
CA ASN A 111 -13.43 -6.64 8.18
C ASN A 111 -12.32 -6.51 9.24
N TYR A 112 -11.59 -5.39 9.23
CA TYR A 112 -10.38 -5.20 10.03
C TYR A 112 -10.38 -3.95 10.91
N ASN A 113 -11.48 -3.19 10.92
CA ASN A 113 -11.55 -1.90 11.63
C ASN A 113 -10.41 -0.95 11.23
N LEU A 114 -10.06 -0.97 9.94
CA LEU A 114 -9.06 -0.08 9.35
C LEU A 114 -9.76 1.13 8.73
N LYS A 115 -9.02 2.22 8.54
CA LYS A 115 -9.49 3.42 7.83
C LYS A 115 -8.45 3.83 6.79
N PHE A 116 -8.83 3.71 5.52
CA PHE A 116 -8.02 4.06 4.37
C PHE A 116 -8.38 5.44 3.84
N GLU A 117 -7.34 6.19 3.49
CA GLU A 117 -7.40 7.49 2.84
C GLU A 117 -6.68 7.42 1.50
N ARG A 118 -7.19 8.14 0.50
CA ARG A 118 -6.58 8.20 -0.83
C ARG A 118 -5.52 9.30 -0.86
N HIS A 119 -4.42 9.00 -1.49
CA HIS A 119 -3.28 9.89 -1.60
C HIS A 119 -2.68 9.82 -3.00
N LEU A 120 -2.02 10.90 -3.41
CA LEU A 120 -1.26 11.01 -4.63
C LEU A 120 0.22 10.99 -4.27
N ALA A 121 0.95 10.03 -4.83
CA ALA A 121 2.40 10.13 -4.91
C ALA A 121 2.72 11.09 -6.04
N SER A 122 3.52 12.10 -5.73
CA SER A 122 3.83 13.18 -6.66
C SER A 122 5.31 13.48 -6.68
N TRP A 123 5.77 13.95 -7.83
CA TRP A 123 7.05 14.61 -7.96
C TRP A 123 6.83 16.02 -8.49
N GLU A 124 7.69 16.93 -8.06
CA GLU A 124 7.65 18.33 -8.48
C GLU A 124 8.68 18.54 -9.58
N MET A 125 8.29 19.23 -10.65
CA MET A 125 9.19 19.68 -11.71
C MET A 125 8.99 21.15 -12.00
N LYS A 126 10.01 21.77 -12.60
CA LYS A 126 9.86 23.16 -13.06
C LYS A 126 8.96 23.19 -14.28
N GLU A 127 8.12 24.22 -14.38
CA GLU A 127 7.23 24.40 -15.53
C GLU A 127 8.00 24.47 -16.85
N ILE A 128 9.17 25.12 -16.86
CA ILE A 128 10.01 25.14 -18.06
C ILE A 128 10.41 23.74 -18.51
N GLU A 129 10.74 22.82 -17.59
CA GLU A 129 11.10 21.44 -17.92
C GLU A 129 9.89 20.70 -18.48
N TYR A 130 8.72 20.89 -17.88
CA TYR A 130 7.46 20.33 -18.36
C TYR A 130 7.13 20.79 -19.78
N LEU A 131 7.24 22.09 -20.07
CA LEU A 131 6.94 22.64 -21.40
C LEU A 131 7.85 22.09 -22.51
N HIS A 132 9.07 21.67 -22.16
CA HIS A 132 10.02 21.06 -23.10
C HIS A 132 9.78 19.55 -23.34
N LEU A 133 8.87 18.90 -22.61
CA LEU A 133 8.46 17.53 -22.90
C LEU A 133 7.68 17.46 -24.22
N GLU A 134 7.78 16.32 -24.92
CA GLU A 134 6.93 16.07 -26.09
C GLU A 134 5.46 15.98 -25.66
N ASP A 135 4.53 16.31 -26.56
CA ASP A 135 3.11 16.32 -26.21
C ASP A 135 2.61 14.92 -25.80
N GLU A 136 3.16 13.86 -26.39
CA GLU A 136 2.87 12.47 -26.00
C GLU A 136 3.28 12.19 -24.54
N ASP A 137 4.45 12.67 -24.11
CA ASP A 137 4.92 12.52 -22.72
C ASP A 137 4.04 13.29 -21.73
N LYS A 138 3.52 14.45 -22.14
CA LYS A 138 2.62 15.28 -21.31
C LYS A 138 1.25 14.64 -21.14
N GLU A 139 0.72 13.99 -22.17
CA GLU A 139 -0.58 13.30 -22.11
C GLU A 139 -0.59 12.13 -21.11
N ASP A 140 0.56 11.47 -20.94
CA ASP A 140 0.74 10.37 -19.98
C ASP A 140 0.94 10.85 -18.53
N ILE A 141 1.18 12.14 -18.31
CA ILE A 141 1.38 12.74 -16.99
C ILE A 141 0.08 13.37 -16.50
N LEU A 142 -0.54 12.75 -15.50
CA LEU A 142 -1.59 13.43 -14.73
C LEU A 142 -0.92 14.50 -13.86
N TYR A 143 -1.20 15.79 -14.09
CA TYR A 143 -0.59 16.89 -13.32
C TYR A 143 -1.62 17.82 -12.69
N ILE A 144 -1.16 18.55 -11.66
CA ILE A 144 -1.87 19.67 -11.04
C ILE A 144 -0.97 20.89 -11.21
N GLU A 145 -1.47 21.93 -11.89
CA GLU A 145 -0.80 23.23 -11.91
C GLU A 145 -0.90 23.87 -10.53
N LYS A 146 0.23 24.39 -10.05
CA LYS A 146 0.26 25.23 -8.86
C LYS A 146 0.61 26.65 -9.28
N GLU A 147 0.07 27.63 -8.56
CA GLU A 147 0.67 28.97 -8.58
C GLU A 147 2.15 28.83 -8.10
N ASP A 148 3.09 29.47 -8.80
CA ASP A 148 4.56 29.49 -8.58
C ASP A 148 5.46 28.63 -9.54
N ASP A 149 5.24 28.67 -10.86
CA ASP A 149 6.12 28.08 -11.91
C ASP A 149 6.46 26.58 -11.73
N LYS A 150 5.59 25.84 -11.04
CA LYS A 150 5.80 24.44 -10.66
C LYS A 150 4.67 23.56 -11.16
N VAL A 151 5.05 22.44 -11.75
CA VAL A 151 4.14 21.39 -12.19
C VAL A 151 4.28 20.21 -11.24
N ILE A 152 3.16 19.79 -10.63
CA ILE A 152 3.12 18.59 -9.80
C ILE A 152 2.66 17.44 -10.68
N ALA A 153 3.56 16.53 -10.99
CA ALA A 153 3.24 15.32 -11.72
C ALA A 153 2.91 14.17 -10.76
N ILE A 154 1.80 13.51 -11.01
CA ILE A 154 1.30 12.39 -10.21
C ILE A 154 1.92 11.10 -10.76
N THR A 155 2.70 10.40 -9.94
CA THR A 155 3.31 9.12 -10.34
C THR A 155 2.38 7.95 -10.02
N ASN A 156 1.74 7.97 -8.86
CA ASN A 156 0.89 6.89 -8.38
C ASN A 156 -0.27 7.44 -7.57
N ILE A 157 -1.32 6.64 -7.51
CA ILE A 157 -2.47 6.86 -6.65
C ILE A 157 -2.49 5.73 -5.64
N LEU A 158 -2.50 6.08 -4.35
CA LEU A 158 -2.31 5.15 -3.25
C LEU A 158 -3.49 5.23 -2.27
N TRP A 159 -3.88 4.08 -1.72
CA TRP A 159 -4.73 3.99 -0.53
C TRP A 159 -3.87 3.65 0.66
N THR A 160 -3.85 4.52 1.67
CA THR A 160 -3.01 4.35 2.85
C THR A 160 -3.84 4.21 4.13
N CYS A 161 -3.40 3.34 5.04
CA CYS A 161 -3.95 3.23 6.39
C CYS A 161 -2.81 3.11 7.39
N SER A 162 -2.69 4.10 8.26
CA SER A 162 -1.67 4.12 9.32
C SER A 162 -2.28 3.82 10.70
N GLY A 163 -1.44 3.35 11.60
CA GLY A 163 -1.81 3.11 12.99
C GLY A 163 -0.62 2.85 13.89
N PHE A 164 -0.93 2.54 15.14
CA PHE A 164 0.02 2.21 16.19
C PHE A 164 -0.43 0.92 16.85
N ASN A 165 0.51 0.01 17.13
CA ASN A 165 0.21 -1.26 17.76
C ASN A 165 0.47 -1.20 19.27
N ASP A 166 -0.60 -0.91 20.02
CA ASP A 166 -0.60 -0.79 21.50
C ASP A 166 -0.69 -2.14 22.26
N ILE A 167 -0.72 -3.27 21.54
CA ILE A 167 -0.99 -4.61 22.12
C ILE A 167 0.20 -5.14 22.90
#